data_AF-A0A6C0JK78-F1
#
_entry.id   AF-A0A6C0JK78-F1
#
_cell.length_a   1.000
_cell.length_b   1.000
_cell.length_c   1.000
_cell.angle_alpha   90.00
_cell.angle_beta   90.00
_cell.angle_gamma   90.00
#
_symmetry.space_group_name_H-M   'P 1'
#
loop_
_entity.id
_entity.type
_entity.pdbx_description
1 polymer ?
#
loop_
_entity_poly.entity_id
_entity_poly.type
_entity_poly.pdbx_seq_one_letter_code
_entity_poly.pdbx_strand_id
1 'polypeptide(L)'
;MSQIEITTLKQGKISRNVLTCCLFTTGDSYRIFNQYVGDFKRFLMQTDHLKTFEVRVYTDDTAKDIVLEAAKDNPRVTVLHFNCPQFREGKGHVGMFGTLVRFLPIFEDLDTVWCSDIDIPSRYLDKKLYTMVGEQGIDFMISTYICYDRKVWGTKNTILAGRFISRIQFPRALLTLFLNRVSAGKFNEKIEEINASNTRKPRSDFPYGMDEYFLNTYVYNWLKTHNSKILVQREYLDFGILFKVERPEIKRLLLDYYYRPSHSVFLKIKAFLMKFVPEFLGEHPCYAELQEVLPKLKDSFIVFKQLKGTEL
;
A
#
# COMPACT_ATOMS: atom_id res chain seq x y z
N MET A 1 -19.95 3.01 18.25
CA MET A 1 -18.99 4.12 18.29
C MET A 1 -17.68 3.64 17.69
N SER A 2 -16.99 4.50 16.93
CA SER A 2 -15.64 4.18 16.42
C SER A 2 -14.69 4.05 17.58
N GLN A 3 -13.88 2.98 17.64
CA GLN A 3 -12.78 2.90 18.61
C GLN A 3 -11.67 3.92 18.30
N ILE A 4 -11.59 4.38 17.05
CA ILE A 4 -10.62 5.38 16.60
C ILE A 4 -11.31 6.74 16.57
N GLU A 5 -10.78 7.66 17.36
CA GLU A 5 -11.14 9.07 17.42
C GLU A 5 -10.30 9.83 16.39
N ILE A 6 -10.91 10.77 15.67
CA ILE A 6 -10.25 11.58 14.65
C ILE A 6 -10.47 13.06 14.96
N THR A 7 -9.38 13.83 14.97
CA THR A 7 -9.39 15.30 15.11
C THR A 7 -8.70 15.93 13.91
N THR A 8 -9.37 16.87 13.24
CA THR A 8 -8.75 17.61 12.13
C THR A 8 -7.77 18.65 12.68
N LEU A 9 -6.48 18.51 12.36
CA LEU A 9 -5.44 19.49 12.73
C LEU A 9 -5.27 20.57 11.67
N LYS A 10 -5.43 20.19 10.40
CA LYS A 10 -5.41 21.10 9.25
C LYS A 10 -6.43 20.62 8.23
N GLN A 11 -7.30 21.49 7.77
CA GLN A 11 -8.27 21.19 6.72
C GLN A 11 -7.70 21.58 5.35
N GLY A 12 -7.60 20.62 4.43
CA GLY A 12 -7.34 20.86 3.02
C GLY A 12 -8.63 21.10 2.24
N LYS A 13 -8.51 21.33 0.93
CA LYS A 13 -9.63 21.41 0.00
C LYS A 13 -10.35 20.06 -0.03
N ILE A 14 -11.59 20.05 0.45
CA ILE A 14 -12.45 18.87 0.49
C ILE A 14 -12.66 18.34 -0.93
N SER A 15 -12.57 17.02 -1.08
CA SER A 15 -12.88 16.32 -2.31
C SER A 15 -13.53 14.96 -2.02
N ARG A 16 -14.39 14.50 -2.92
CA ARG A 16 -14.89 13.11 -2.91
C ARG A 16 -13.87 12.12 -3.47
N ASN A 17 -12.78 12.60 -4.06
CA ASN A 17 -11.61 11.80 -4.43
C ASN A 17 -10.51 12.03 -3.38
N VAL A 18 -10.18 10.98 -2.63
CA VAL A 18 -9.23 11.04 -1.52
C VAL A 18 -8.02 10.18 -1.83
N LEU A 19 -6.83 10.74 -1.68
CA LEU A 19 -5.58 10.00 -1.59
C LEU A 19 -5.21 9.94 -0.10
N THR A 20 -5.08 8.73 0.44
CA THR A 20 -4.93 8.51 1.88
C THR A 20 -3.60 7.84 2.20
N CYS A 21 -2.93 8.35 3.23
CA CYS A 21 -1.68 7.81 3.77
C CYS A 21 -1.58 8.08 5.27
N CYS A 22 -0.58 7.49 5.93
CA CYS A 22 -0.31 7.70 7.35
C CYS A 22 1.17 8.03 7.59
N LEU A 23 1.44 8.82 8.63
CA LEU A 23 2.79 9.09 9.13
C LEU A 23 2.79 9.14 10.66
N PHE A 24 3.59 8.27 11.27
CA PHE A 24 3.78 8.13 12.71
C PHE A 24 5.13 7.44 12.99
N THR A 25 5.60 7.43 14.23
CA THR A 25 6.81 6.70 14.63
C THR A 25 6.51 5.58 15.62
N THR A 26 7.33 4.54 15.61
CA THR A 26 7.26 3.44 16.58
C THR A 26 8.43 3.54 17.56
N GLY A 27 8.17 3.66 18.86
CA GLY A 27 9.21 3.75 19.91
C GLY A 27 10.23 4.89 19.70
N ASP A 28 11.47 4.71 20.18
CA ASP A 28 12.56 5.71 20.15
C ASP A 28 13.23 5.88 18.77
N SER A 29 12.53 5.60 17.66
CA SER A 29 13.07 5.59 16.30
C SER A 29 13.37 6.97 15.69
N TYR A 30 13.58 8.00 16.53
CA TYR A 30 13.81 9.40 16.16
C TYR A 30 14.92 9.59 15.10
N ARG A 31 15.92 8.69 15.05
CA ARG A 31 17.05 8.75 14.11
C ARG A 31 16.69 8.56 12.63
N ILE A 32 15.52 8.03 12.30
CA ILE A 32 15.08 7.80 10.89
C ILE A 32 14.04 8.84 10.45
N PHE A 33 13.62 9.73 11.35
CA PHE A 33 12.48 10.60 11.08
C PHE A 33 12.68 11.58 9.90
N ASN A 34 13.90 12.11 9.72
CA ASN A 34 14.21 13.01 8.60
C ASN A 34 14.00 12.35 7.22
N GLN A 35 14.23 11.03 7.11
CA GLN A 35 13.96 10.30 5.88
C GLN A 35 12.46 10.29 5.58
N TYR A 36 11.63 10.00 6.59
CA TYR A 36 10.16 10.01 6.45
C TYR A 36 9.62 11.40 6.06
N VAL A 37 10.23 12.49 6.54
CA VAL A 37 9.88 13.85 6.09
C VAL A 37 10.23 14.07 4.62
N GLY A 38 11.41 13.63 4.20
CA GLY A 38 11.82 13.72 2.79
C GLY A 38 10.93 12.89 1.87
N ASP A 39 10.56 11.69 2.32
CA ASP A 39 9.66 10.78 1.61
C ASP A 39 8.25 11.38 1.53
N PHE A 40 7.73 11.97 2.60
CA PHE A 40 6.43 12.64 2.60
C PHE A 40 6.42 13.88 1.68
N LYS A 41 7.45 14.73 1.72
CA LYS A 41 7.56 15.88 0.79
C LYS A 41 7.60 15.42 -0.66
N ARG A 42 8.36 14.36 -0.96
CA ARG A 42 8.42 13.75 -2.29
C ARG A 42 7.07 13.17 -2.71
N PHE A 43 6.37 12.49 -1.81
CA PHE A 43 5.01 12.01 -2.04
C PHE A 43 4.07 13.15 -2.40
N LEU A 44 4.09 14.28 -1.67
CA LEU A 44 3.27 15.44 -2.01
C LEU A 44 3.55 15.95 -3.43
N MET A 45 4.83 16.09 -3.80
CA MET A 45 5.23 16.47 -5.16
C MET A 45 4.75 15.46 -6.22
N GLN A 46 4.86 14.15 -5.93
CA GLN A 46 4.39 13.09 -6.83
C GLN A 46 2.87 13.14 -7.04
N THR A 47 2.11 13.85 -6.21
CA THR A 47 0.65 13.95 -6.33
C THR A 47 0.18 15.25 -6.97
N ASP A 48 1.08 16.13 -7.41
CA ASP A 48 0.71 17.46 -7.89
C ASP A 48 -0.07 17.46 -9.21
N HIS A 49 0.01 16.39 -9.99
CA HIS A 49 -0.85 16.19 -11.16
C HIS A 49 -2.23 15.62 -10.82
N LEU A 50 -2.46 15.18 -9.57
CA LEU A 50 -3.74 14.70 -9.03
C LEU A 50 -4.49 15.82 -8.31
N LYS A 51 -4.59 17.01 -8.92
CA LYS A 51 -5.15 18.22 -8.27
C LYS A 51 -6.62 18.11 -7.83
N THR A 52 -7.36 17.14 -8.36
CA THR A 52 -8.75 16.85 -7.99
C THR A 52 -8.86 16.03 -6.70
N PHE A 53 -7.74 15.50 -6.19
CA PHE A 53 -7.71 14.72 -4.96
C PHE A 53 -7.42 15.61 -3.75
N GLU A 54 -8.17 15.37 -2.68
CA GLU A 54 -7.77 15.71 -1.32
C GLU A 54 -6.72 14.70 -0.87
N VAL A 55 -5.63 15.16 -0.25
CA VAL A 55 -4.62 14.28 0.35
C VAL A 55 -4.87 14.24 1.85
N ARG A 56 -5.34 13.09 2.37
CA ARG A 56 -5.59 12.89 3.79
C ARG A 56 -4.41 12.16 4.42
N VAL A 57 -3.79 12.79 5.40
CA VAL A 57 -2.63 12.26 6.12
C VAL A 57 -3.03 12.02 7.55
N TYR A 58 -3.01 10.76 7.96
CA TYR A 58 -3.30 10.34 9.33
C TYR A 58 -2.01 10.32 10.16
N THR A 59 -2.04 10.94 11.33
CA THR A 59 -0.87 11.06 12.22
C THR A 59 -1.28 11.02 13.69
N ASP A 60 -0.36 10.71 14.60
CA ASP A 60 -0.58 10.77 16.05
C ASP A 60 0.38 11.79 16.71
N ASP A 61 0.47 11.80 18.04
CA ASP A 61 1.31 12.77 18.75
C ASP A 61 2.82 12.59 18.48
N THR A 62 3.24 11.52 17.79
CA THR A 62 4.65 11.28 17.44
C THR A 62 5.12 12.05 16.22
N ALA A 63 4.23 12.38 15.28
CA ALA A 63 4.61 12.95 13.98
C ALA A 63 3.79 14.19 13.58
N LYS A 64 2.73 14.55 14.33
CA LYS A 64 1.80 15.62 13.96
C LYS A 64 2.44 16.96 13.60
N ASP A 65 3.39 17.43 14.40
CA ASP A 65 3.99 18.77 14.20
C ASP A 65 4.77 18.83 12.88
N ILE A 66 5.38 17.71 12.51
CA ILE A 66 6.21 17.63 11.32
C ILE A 66 5.37 17.41 10.07
N VAL A 67 4.28 16.65 10.17
CA VAL A 67 3.27 16.55 9.10
C VAL A 67 2.64 17.92 8.86
N LEU A 68 2.29 18.65 9.92
CA LEU A 68 1.73 19.99 9.83
C LEU A 68 2.68 20.96 9.11
N GLU A 69 3.94 21.00 9.53
CA GLU A 69 4.96 21.86 8.90
C GLU A 69 5.18 21.50 7.42
N ALA A 70 5.29 20.21 7.09
CA ALA A 70 5.46 19.77 5.71
C ALA A 70 4.23 20.03 4.83
N ALA A 71 3.04 20.07 5.41
CA ALA A 71 1.77 20.27 4.72
C ALA A 71 1.29 21.72 4.69
N LYS A 72 1.97 22.65 5.38
CA LYS A 72 1.47 24.00 5.68
C LYS A 72 1.00 24.78 4.44
N ASP A 73 1.80 24.75 3.38
CA ASP A 73 1.56 25.52 2.14
C ASP A 73 0.74 24.75 1.10
N ASN A 74 0.41 23.48 1.35
CA ASN A 74 -0.33 22.66 0.38
C ASN A 74 -1.84 22.73 0.66
N PRO A 75 -2.64 23.39 -0.20
CA PRO A 75 -4.07 23.56 0.04
C PRO A 75 -4.87 22.27 -0.12
N ARG A 76 -4.30 21.20 -0.69
CA ARG A 76 -4.98 19.90 -0.87
C ARG A 76 -4.83 18.97 0.33
N VAL A 77 -3.90 19.26 1.24
CA VAL A 77 -3.56 18.36 2.34
C VAL A 77 -4.42 18.62 3.56
N THR A 78 -5.18 17.62 3.97
CA THR A 78 -5.87 17.53 5.26
C THR A 78 -5.03 16.68 6.20
N VAL A 79 -4.69 17.22 7.37
CA VAL A 79 -3.95 16.51 8.42
C VAL A 79 -4.93 16.11 9.51
N LEU A 80 -5.04 14.79 9.73
CA LEU A 80 -5.96 14.16 10.66
C LEU A 80 -5.16 13.51 11.79
N HIS A 81 -5.37 13.99 13.00
CA HIS A 81 -4.89 13.32 14.20
C HIS A 81 -5.78 12.13 14.51
N PHE A 82 -5.19 10.97 14.79
CA PHE A 82 -5.90 9.81 15.29
C PHE A 82 -5.50 9.47 16.72
N ASN A 83 -6.48 9.03 17.49
CA ASN A 83 -6.29 8.48 18.82
C ASN A 83 -7.15 7.23 18.98
N CYS A 84 -6.54 6.15 19.44
CA CYS A 84 -7.27 4.94 19.81
C CYS A 84 -6.81 4.54 21.22
N PRO A 85 -7.53 4.98 22.28
CA PRO A 85 -7.10 4.80 23.66
C PRO A 85 -6.70 3.37 24.03
N GLN A 86 -7.40 2.39 23.45
CA GLN A 86 -7.16 0.96 23.68
C GLN A 86 -5.83 0.44 23.11
N PHE A 87 -5.27 1.12 22.11
CA PHE A 87 -4.03 0.76 21.44
C PHE A 87 -2.94 1.82 21.65
N ARG A 88 -3.11 2.72 22.64
CA ARG A 88 -2.18 3.83 22.89
C ARG A 88 -0.95 3.36 23.68
N GLU A 89 0.23 3.83 23.28
CA GLU A 89 1.51 3.57 23.95
C GLU A 89 2.32 4.86 24.04
N GLY A 90 2.33 5.49 25.23
CA GLY A 90 2.97 6.79 25.44
C GLY A 90 2.39 7.88 24.53
N LYS A 91 3.24 8.46 23.68
CA LYS A 91 2.86 9.46 22.66
C LYS A 91 2.35 8.83 21.35
N GLY A 92 2.48 7.53 21.17
CA GLY A 92 2.09 6.84 19.95
C GLY A 92 1.04 5.75 20.21
N HIS A 93 1.04 4.78 19.30
CA HIS A 93 0.22 3.59 19.38
C HIS A 93 1.09 2.34 19.30
N VAL A 94 0.56 1.23 19.82
CA VAL A 94 1.26 -0.05 19.88
C VAL A 94 1.67 -0.52 18.48
N GLY A 95 2.95 -0.83 18.34
CA GLY A 95 3.51 -1.39 17.11
C GLY A 95 3.15 -0.60 15.85
N MET A 96 2.53 -1.29 14.89
CA MET A 96 2.17 -0.73 13.58
C MET A 96 0.70 -0.33 13.47
N PHE A 97 -0.02 -0.13 14.60
CA PHE A 97 -1.44 0.22 14.57
C PHE A 97 -1.78 1.40 13.65
N GLY A 98 -0.92 2.42 13.61
CA GLY A 98 -1.11 3.59 12.76
C GLY A 98 -1.15 3.30 11.25
N THR A 99 -0.73 2.12 10.78
CA THR A 99 -0.88 1.77 9.36
C THR A 99 -2.31 1.38 8.99
N LEU A 100 -3.18 1.09 9.96
CA LEU A 100 -4.59 0.74 9.72
C LEU A 100 -5.45 1.98 9.47
N VAL A 101 -5.13 3.12 10.10
CA VAL A 101 -5.98 4.32 10.06
C VAL A 101 -6.06 4.97 8.68
N ARG A 102 -5.08 4.74 7.80
CA ARG A 102 -5.16 5.17 6.40
C ARG A 102 -6.31 4.51 5.64
N PHE A 103 -6.89 3.43 6.15
CA PHE A 103 -8.07 2.79 5.55
C PHE A 103 -9.38 3.45 5.96
N LEU A 104 -9.40 4.36 6.93
CA LEU A 104 -10.65 4.98 7.38
C LEU A 104 -11.51 5.56 6.23
N PRO A 105 -10.93 6.19 5.19
CA PRO A 105 -11.73 6.71 4.07
C PRO A 105 -12.50 5.63 3.29
N ILE A 106 -12.07 4.36 3.24
CA ILE A 106 -12.82 3.33 2.50
C ILE A 106 -14.17 2.98 3.15
N PHE A 107 -14.46 3.49 4.36
CA PHE A 107 -15.74 3.33 5.04
C PHE A 107 -16.63 4.59 4.95
N GLU A 108 -16.18 5.63 4.25
CA GLU A 108 -16.89 6.89 4.06
C GLU A 108 -17.61 6.93 2.71
N ASP A 109 -18.61 7.81 2.57
CA ASP A 109 -19.26 8.09 1.29
C ASP A 109 -18.36 8.98 0.42
N LEU A 110 -17.51 8.34 -0.39
CA LEU A 110 -16.53 8.96 -1.29
C LEU A 110 -16.61 8.31 -2.67
N ASP A 111 -16.23 9.05 -3.71
CA ASP A 111 -16.22 8.54 -5.09
C ASP A 111 -15.00 7.66 -5.37
N THR A 112 -13.87 8.00 -4.75
CA THR A 112 -12.62 7.24 -4.88
C THR A 112 -11.74 7.43 -3.64
N VAL A 113 -11.19 6.33 -3.14
CA VAL A 113 -10.15 6.30 -2.13
C VAL A 113 -8.93 5.61 -2.70
N TRP A 114 -7.84 6.34 -2.84
CA TRP A 114 -6.56 5.83 -3.27
C TRP A 114 -5.66 5.66 -2.05
N CYS A 115 -5.39 4.43 -1.64
CA CYS A 115 -4.54 4.15 -0.49
C CYS A 115 -3.08 4.00 -0.91
N SER A 116 -2.19 4.77 -0.28
CA SER A 116 -0.77 4.81 -0.63
C SER A 116 0.15 4.73 0.59
N ASP A 117 1.27 4.03 0.44
CA ASP A 117 2.48 4.34 1.20
C ASP A 117 3.10 5.66 0.71
N ILE A 118 3.88 6.33 1.55
CA ILE A 118 4.54 7.60 1.20
C ILE A 118 5.86 7.40 0.43
N ASP A 119 6.43 6.21 0.46
CA ASP A 119 7.70 5.85 -0.19
C ASP A 119 7.49 5.06 -1.50
N ILE A 120 6.35 5.29 -2.16
CA ILE A 120 5.94 4.56 -3.36
C ILE A 120 6.52 5.17 -4.67
N PRO A 121 6.68 4.37 -5.74
CA PRO A 121 7.01 4.89 -7.07
C PRO A 121 5.96 5.85 -7.62
N SER A 122 6.41 6.88 -8.34
CA SER A 122 5.54 7.85 -9.02
C SER A 122 4.57 7.20 -10.01
N ARG A 123 4.98 6.10 -10.66
CA ARG A 123 4.13 5.32 -11.59
C ARG A 123 2.90 4.72 -10.92
N TYR A 124 2.92 4.51 -9.60
CA TYR A 124 1.73 4.08 -8.89
C TYR A 124 0.71 5.21 -8.86
N LEU A 125 1.14 6.44 -8.58
CA LEU A 125 0.27 7.63 -8.50
C LEU A 125 -0.02 8.23 -9.88
N ASP A 126 -0.20 7.42 -10.94
CA ASP A 126 -0.41 7.91 -12.31
C ASP A 126 -1.88 8.28 -12.58
N LYS A 127 -2.15 9.48 -13.09
CA LYS A 127 -3.50 9.91 -13.49
C LYS A 127 -4.15 8.97 -14.51
N LYS A 128 -3.37 8.37 -15.42
CA LYS A 128 -3.89 7.42 -16.41
C LYS A 128 -4.48 6.17 -15.75
N LEU A 129 -3.86 5.72 -14.66
CA LEU A 129 -4.36 4.59 -13.88
C LEU A 129 -5.72 4.93 -13.26
N TYR A 130 -5.83 6.11 -12.65
CA TYR A 130 -7.11 6.59 -12.11
C TYR A 130 -8.19 6.69 -13.19
N THR A 131 -7.87 7.28 -14.35
CA THR A 131 -8.80 7.37 -15.48
C THR A 131 -9.26 5.98 -15.95
N MET A 132 -8.33 5.03 -16.08
CA MET A 132 -8.65 3.65 -16.45
C MET A 132 -9.62 2.97 -15.46
N VAL A 133 -9.38 3.11 -14.16
CA VAL A 133 -10.25 2.59 -13.10
C VAL A 133 -11.63 3.25 -13.16
N GLY A 134 -11.67 4.55 -13.44
CA GLY A 134 -12.85 5.37 -13.68
C GLY A 134 -13.74 4.83 -14.81
N GLU A 135 -13.18 4.85 -16.03
CA GLU A 135 -13.84 4.54 -17.29
C GLU A 135 -14.29 3.08 -17.39
N GLN A 136 -13.53 2.15 -16.79
CA GLN A 136 -13.87 0.74 -16.81
C GLN A 136 -14.89 0.36 -15.73
N GLY A 137 -15.35 1.29 -14.90
CA GLY A 137 -16.32 1.02 -13.83
C GLY A 137 -15.80 0.00 -12.81
N ILE A 138 -14.50 0.06 -12.49
CA ILE A 138 -13.86 -0.82 -11.53
C ILE A 138 -14.28 -0.42 -10.11
N ASP A 139 -14.69 -1.39 -9.30
CA ASP A 139 -15.06 -1.17 -7.89
C ASP A 139 -13.82 -1.09 -7.01
N PHE A 140 -12.85 -1.97 -7.26
CA PHE A 140 -11.63 -2.05 -6.46
C PHE A 140 -10.43 -2.44 -7.31
N MET A 141 -9.31 -1.75 -7.12
CA MET A 141 -8.07 -2.01 -7.82
C MET A 141 -7.02 -2.52 -6.82
N ILE A 142 -6.40 -3.65 -7.14
CA ILE A 142 -5.30 -4.25 -6.38
C ILE A 142 -4.01 -4.03 -7.19
N SER A 143 -3.01 -3.34 -6.63
CA SER A 143 -1.65 -3.32 -7.19
C SER A 143 -0.76 -4.21 -6.34
N THR A 144 -0.19 -5.26 -6.94
CA THR A 144 0.64 -6.26 -6.21
C THR A 144 1.80 -6.76 -7.06
N TYR A 145 2.75 -7.48 -6.49
CA TYR A 145 3.92 -8.02 -7.21
C TYR A 145 3.76 -9.51 -7.54
N ILE A 146 4.47 -10.00 -8.56
CA ILE A 146 4.44 -11.41 -8.98
C ILE A 146 4.70 -12.39 -7.82
N CYS A 147 5.67 -12.09 -6.96
CA CYS A 147 6.05 -12.94 -5.84
C CYS A 147 5.54 -12.42 -4.49
N TYR A 148 4.59 -11.46 -4.50
CA TYR A 148 4.03 -10.92 -3.26
C TYR A 148 2.97 -11.84 -2.62
N ASP A 149 2.79 -13.07 -3.10
CA ASP A 149 1.94 -14.02 -2.39
C ASP A 149 2.64 -14.42 -1.07
N ARG A 150 2.43 -13.61 -0.02
CA ARG A 150 2.88 -13.93 1.33
C ARG A 150 2.27 -15.28 1.68
N LYS A 151 3.13 -16.27 1.94
CA LYS A 151 2.74 -17.55 2.56
C LYS A 151 1.83 -17.35 3.80
N VAL A 152 1.89 -16.17 4.42
CA VAL A 152 1.13 -15.75 5.61
C VAL A 152 -0.37 -15.58 5.36
N TRP A 153 -0.80 -15.11 4.17
CA TRP A 153 -2.22 -14.80 3.92
C TRP A 153 -2.93 -15.88 3.09
N GLY A 154 -2.20 -16.65 2.28
CA GLY A 154 -2.75 -17.76 1.50
C GLY A 154 -3.73 -17.35 0.40
N THR A 155 -3.81 -16.06 0.08
CA THR A 155 -4.74 -15.49 -0.91
C THR A 155 -4.01 -15.09 -2.19
N LYS A 156 -4.51 -15.57 -3.33
CA LYS A 156 -4.05 -15.11 -4.66
C LYS A 156 -4.36 -13.63 -4.81
N ASN A 157 -3.52 -12.84 -5.48
CA ASN A 157 -3.77 -11.39 -5.62
C ASN A 157 -3.86 -10.65 -4.27
N THR A 158 -2.96 -10.99 -3.34
CA THR A 158 -2.88 -10.34 -2.02
C THR A 158 -2.97 -8.81 -2.14
N ILE A 159 -3.87 -8.21 -1.36
CA ILE A 159 -4.05 -6.77 -1.25
C ILE A 159 -2.92 -6.21 -0.40
N LEU A 160 -2.09 -5.39 -1.04
CA LEU A 160 -1.04 -4.61 -0.41
C LEU A 160 -1.62 -3.38 0.31
N ALA A 161 -1.31 -3.23 1.59
CA ALA A 161 -1.85 -2.17 2.43
C ALA A 161 -1.68 -0.74 1.85
N GLY A 162 -0.53 -0.44 1.26
CA GLY A 162 -0.28 0.86 0.63
C GLY A 162 -0.46 0.90 -0.89
N ARG A 163 -1.12 -0.09 -1.52
CA ARG A 163 -1.22 -0.17 -2.99
C ARG A 163 -2.59 -0.63 -3.51
N PHE A 164 -3.66 0.10 -3.20
CA PHE A 164 -4.98 -0.15 -3.79
C PHE A 164 -5.81 1.13 -4.03
N ILE A 165 -6.84 1.01 -4.88
CA ILE A 165 -7.87 2.03 -5.09
C ILE A 165 -9.24 1.41 -4.79
N SER A 166 -10.07 2.06 -3.99
CA SER A 166 -11.48 1.71 -3.80
C SER A 166 -12.38 2.77 -4.42
N ARG A 167 -13.42 2.34 -5.12
CA ARG A 167 -14.53 3.18 -5.61
C ARG A 167 -15.87 2.79 -4.99
N ILE A 168 -15.82 1.92 -3.99
CA ILE A 168 -16.95 1.46 -3.21
C ILE A 168 -16.73 1.78 -1.74
N GLN A 169 -17.83 1.97 -1.02
CA GLN A 169 -17.83 2.12 0.42
C GLN A 169 -17.98 0.74 1.08
N PHE A 170 -17.09 0.44 2.01
CA PHE A 170 -17.18 -0.76 2.83
C PHE A 170 -18.00 -0.50 4.10
N PRO A 171 -18.70 -1.52 4.64
CA PRO A 171 -19.34 -1.40 5.93
C PRO A 171 -18.31 -1.16 7.03
N ARG A 172 -18.48 -0.09 7.81
CA ARG A 172 -17.62 0.21 8.98
C ARG A 172 -17.55 -0.95 9.99
N ALA A 173 -18.59 -1.79 10.02
CA ALA A 173 -18.65 -3.00 10.84
C ALA A 173 -17.47 -3.96 10.59
N LEU A 174 -16.88 -3.98 9.38
CA LEU A 174 -15.69 -4.81 9.10
C LEU A 174 -14.51 -4.41 9.99
N LEU A 175 -14.20 -3.11 10.05
CA LEU A 175 -13.13 -2.57 10.90
C LEU A 175 -13.46 -2.74 12.38
N THR A 176 -14.70 -2.44 12.78
CA THR A 176 -15.12 -2.58 14.18
C THR A 176 -15.02 -4.01 14.67
N LEU A 177 -15.46 -4.99 13.87
CA LEU A 177 -15.36 -6.41 14.20
C LEU A 177 -13.89 -6.86 14.31
N PHE A 178 -13.04 -6.42 13.37
CA PHE A 178 -11.62 -6.72 13.39
C PHE A 178 -10.96 -6.22 14.67
N LEU A 179 -11.11 -4.92 14.99
CA LEU A 179 -10.50 -4.33 16.17
C LEU A 179 -11.02 -4.95 17.47
N ASN A 180 -12.33 -5.19 17.60
CA ASN A 180 -12.90 -5.90 18.74
C ASN A 180 -12.27 -7.29 18.93
N ARG A 181 -11.98 -8.02 17.85
CA ARG A 181 -11.34 -9.35 17.92
C ARG A 181 -9.87 -9.28 18.30
N VAL A 182 -9.13 -8.27 17.80
CA VAL A 182 -7.76 -8.00 18.26
C VAL A 182 -7.77 -7.76 19.77
N SER A 183 -8.59 -6.82 20.22
CA SER A 183 -8.70 -6.43 21.64
C SER A 183 -9.15 -7.55 22.57
N ALA A 184 -10.02 -8.44 22.09
CA ALA A 184 -10.48 -9.60 22.84
C ALA A 184 -9.49 -10.78 22.83
N GLY A 185 -8.28 -10.60 22.26
CA GLY A 185 -7.26 -11.62 22.16
C GLY A 185 -7.58 -12.77 21.19
N LYS A 186 -8.63 -12.62 20.36
CA LYS A 186 -9.03 -13.67 19.40
C LYS A 186 -8.02 -13.89 18.28
N PHE A 187 -7.07 -12.97 18.12
CA PHE A 187 -6.00 -13.05 17.14
C PHE A 187 -4.63 -13.30 17.75
N ASN A 188 -4.52 -13.66 19.04
CA ASN A 188 -3.21 -13.86 19.69
C ASN A 188 -2.34 -14.86 18.91
N GLU A 189 -2.85 -16.04 18.56
CA GLU A 189 -2.08 -17.02 17.78
C GLU A 189 -1.60 -16.48 16.43
N LYS A 190 -2.44 -15.72 15.73
CA LYS A 190 -2.07 -15.10 14.44
C LYS A 190 -1.05 -13.97 14.63
N ILE A 191 -1.18 -13.17 15.69
CA ILE A 191 -0.23 -12.13 16.08
C ILE A 191 1.13 -12.77 16.39
N GLU A 192 1.15 -13.89 17.10
CA GLU A 192 2.37 -14.67 17.37
C GLU A 192 3.03 -15.17 16.09
N GLU A 193 2.26 -15.75 15.17
CA GLU A 193 2.76 -16.21 13.87
C GLU A 193 3.36 -15.05 13.05
N ILE A 194 2.69 -13.91 13.00
CA ILE A 194 3.18 -12.71 12.29
C ILE A 194 4.47 -12.21 12.95
N ASN A 195 4.50 -12.10 14.28
CA ASN A 195 5.70 -11.71 15.04
C ASN A 195 6.87 -12.64 14.76
N ALA A 196 6.66 -13.95 14.78
CA ALA A 196 7.70 -14.95 14.49
C ALA A 196 8.23 -14.85 13.05
N SER A 197 7.38 -14.49 12.09
CA SER A 197 7.78 -14.28 10.68
C SER A 197 8.57 -12.98 10.46
N ASN A 198 8.42 -11.99 11.34
CA ASN A 198 9.02 -10.68 11.24
C ASN A 198 10.43 -10.63 11.86
N THR A 199 11.43 -11.17 11.16
CA THR A 199 12.82 -11.25 11.69
C THR A 199 13.54 -9.90 11.88
N ARG A 200 13.01 -8.81 11.30
CA ARG A 200 13.63 -7.46 11.33
C ARG A 200 12.83 -6.42 12.09
N LYS A 201 11.67 -6.77 12.63
CA LYS A 201 10.78 -5.84 13.35
C LYS A 201 10.63 -6.30 14.80
N PRO A 202 10.53 -5.36 15.75
CA PRO A 202 10.29 -5.73 17.14
C PRO A 202 8.94 -6.45 17.26
N ARG A 203 8.86 -7.36 18.22
CA ARG A 203 7.63 -8.01 18.62
C ARG A 203 6.62 -6.97 19.12
N SER A 204 5.34 -7.15 18.79
CA SER A 204 4.27 -6.24 19.21
C SER A 204 2.91 -6.93 19.25
N ASP A 205 1.98 -6.43 20.05
CA ASP A 205 0.57 -6.85 20.07
C ASP A 205 -0.20 -6.38 18.80
N PHE A 206 0.36 -5.43 18.06
CA PHE A 206 -0.11 -5.06 16.72
C PHE A 206 1.07 -5.06 15.73
N PRO A 207 1.52 -6.24 15.28
CA PRO A 207 2.75 -6.35 14.50
C PRO A 207 2.61 -5.87 13.06
N TYR A 208 3.75 -5.64 12.42
CA TYR A 208 3.84 -5.30 11.00
C TYR A 208 3.19 -6.38 10.13
N GLY A 209 2.11 -6.04 9.44
CA GLY A 209 1.30 -6.96 8.65
C GLY A 209 -0.13 -7.17 9.15
N MET A 210 -0.50 -6.67 10.34
CA MET A 210 -1.90 -6.77 10.80
C MET A 210 -2.88 -5.94 9.95
N ASP A 211 -2.43 -4.86 9.34
CA ASP A 211 -3.19 -4.08 8.37
C ASP A 211 -3.46 -4.88 7.08
N GLU A 212 -2.45 -5.57 6.56
CA GLU A 212 -2.62 -6.52 5.45
C GLU A 212 -3.49 -7.71 5.83
N TYR A 213 -3.37 -8.22 7.06
CA TYR A 213 -4.25 -9.30 7.54
C TYR A 213 -5.72 -8.85 7.51
N PHE A 214 -6.02 -7.63 7.97
CA PHE A 214 -7.35 -7.05 7.86
C PHE A 214 -7.84 -6.99 6.42
N LEU A 215 -7.02 -6.46 5.51
CA LEU A 215 -7.37 -6.35 4.09
C LEU A 215 -7.62 -7.71 3.45
N ASN A 216 -6.75 -8.69 3.70
CA ASN A 216 -6.80 -10.01 3.06
C ASN A 216 -7.77 -10.99 3.74
N THR A 217 -8.46 -10.58 4.81
CA THR A 217 -9.51 -11.39 5.44
C THR A 217 -10.88 -10.72 5.47
N TYR A 218 -10.98 -9.43 5.78
CA TYR A 218 -12.28 -8.76 5.87
C TYR A 218 -12.65 -8.10 4.55
N VAL A 219 -11.77 -7.25 4.02
CA VAL A 219 -12.00 -6.54 2.75
C VAL A 219 -12.04 -7.52 1.58
N TYR A 220 -11.08 -8.45 1.52
CA TYR A 220 -10.99 -9.46 0.48
C TYR A 220 -12.24 -10.34 0.41
N ASN A 221 -12.69 -10.87 1.55
CA ASN A 221 -13.89 -11.71 1.59
C ASN A 221 -15.16 -10.91 1.28
N TRP A 222 -15.23 -9.64 1.68
CA TRP A 222 -16.33 -8.76 1.28
C TRP A 222 -16.38 -8.58 -0.24
N LEU A 223 -15.25 -8.24 -0.88
CA LEU A 223 -15.15 -8.10 -2.33
C LEU A 223 -15.58 -9.38 -3.06
N LYS A 224 -15.14 -10.53 -2.53
CA LYS A 224 -15.47 -11.85 -3.07
C LYS A 224 -16.96 -12.16 -3.00
N THR A 225 -17.57 -11.94 -1.84
CA THR A 225 -19.00 -12.23 -1.59
C THR A 225 -19.95 -11.29 -2.31
N HIS A 226 -19.52 -10.07 -2.63
CA HIS A 226 -20.33 -9.06 -3.33
C HIS A 226 -20.06 -9.03 -4.83
N ASN A 227 -19.25 -9.97 -5.35
CA ASN A 227 -18.93 -10.11 -6.77
C ASN A 227 -18.44 -8.79 -7.40
N SER A 228 -17.63 -8.02 -6.65
CA SER A 228 -17.12 -6.73 -7.09
C SER A 228 -16.28 -6.82 -8.37
N LYS A 229 -16.28 -5.77 -9.19
CA LYS A 229 -15.42 -5.68 -10.38
C LYS A 229 -14.02 -5.25 -9.98
N ILE A 230 -13.07 -6.17 -10.09
CA ILE A 230 -11.69 -5.97 -9.62
C ILE A 230 -10.76 -5.71 -10.80
N LEU A 231 -9.86 -4.72 -10.64
CA LEU A 231 -8.70 -4.56 -11.52
C LEU A 231 -7.43 -4.95 -10.77
N VAL A 232 -6.74 -5.97 -11.26
CA VAL A 232 -5.46 -6.39 -10.72
C VAL A 232 -4.34 -5.82 -11.59
N GLN A 233 -3.52 -4.96 -11.01
CA GLN A 233 -2.25 -4.53 -11.56
C GLN A 233 -1.14 -5.44 -11.01
N ARG A 234 -0.52 -6.22 -11.89
CA ARG A 234 0.56 -7.16 -11.56
C ARG A 234 1.94 -6.59 -11.93
N GLU A 235 2.70 -6.38 -10.87
CA GLU A 235 4.12 -6.07 -10.75
C GLU A 235 5.12 -7.15 -11.14
N TYR A 236 5.54 -7.29 -12.41
CA TYR A 236 6.50 -8.34 -12.79
C TYR A 236 7.97 -7.96 -12.57
N LEU A 237 8.26 -6.67 -12.40
CA LEU A 237 9.58 -6.17 -12.03
C LEU A 237 9.55 -5.62 -10.61
N ASP A 238 9.91 -6.46 -9.65
CA ASP A 238 9.91 -6.13 -8.23
C ASP A 238 11.34 -6.03 -7.63
N PHE A 239 11.39 -5.74 -6.34
CA PHE A 239 12.65 -5.64 -5.62
C PHE A 239 13.37 -6.98 -5.42
N GLY A 240 12.66 -8.12 -5.52
CA GLY A 240 13.28 -9.43 -5.40
C GLY A 240 14.31 -9.66 -6.50
N ILE A 241 13.96 -9.32 -7.75
CA ILE A 241 14.92 -9.30 -8.86
C ILE A 241 16.05 -8.30 -8.58
N LEU A 242 15.73 -7.06 -8.19
CA LEU A 242 16.75 -6.02 -7.96
C LEU A 242 17.81 -6.43 -6.91
N PHE A 243 17.40 -7.07 -5.82
CA PHE A 243 18.31 -7.47 -4.75
C PHE A 243 19.17 -8.69 -5.11
N LYS A 244 18.72 -9.50 -6.08
CA LYS A 244 19.42 -10.72 -6.51
C LYS A 244 20.37 -10.48 -7.67
N VAL A 245 20.22 -9.38 -8.40
CA VAL A 245 21.17 -9.00 -9.45
C VAL A 245 22.43 -8.40 -8.83
N GLU A 246 23.55 -9.12 -8.96
CA GLU A 246 24.86 -8.68 -8.45
C GLU A 246 25.56 -7.68 -9.37
N ARG A 247 25.27 -7.74 -10.68
CA ARG A 247 25.85 -6.88 -11.71
C ARG A 247 25.48 -5.39 -11.49
N PRO A 248 26.44 -4.52 -11.11
CA PRO A 248 26.14 -3.13 -10.74
C PRO A 248 25.48 -2.32 -11.85
N GLU A 249 25.87 -2.55 -13.09
CA GLU A 249 25.34 -1.89 -14.28
C GLU A 249 23.87 -2.24 -14.52
N ILE A 250 23.48 -3.49 -14.31
CA ILE A 250 22.09 -3.94 -14.43
C ILE A 250 21.28 -3.44 -13.22
N LYS A 251 21.86 -3.48 -12.02
CA LYS A 251 21.21 -2.96 -10.82
C LYS A 251 20.89 -1.47 -10.95
N ARG A 252 21.82 -0.68 -11.51
CA ARG A 252 21.58 0.73 -11.85
C ARG A 252 20.47 0.87 -12.87
N LEU A 253 20.47 0.05 -13.92
CA LEU A 253 19.42 0.08 -14.95
C LEU A 253 18.03 -0.23 -14.37
N LEU A 254 17.93 -1.20 -13.47
CA LEU A 254 16.71 -1.57 -12.76
C LEU A 254 16.22 -0.43 -11.85
N LEU A 255 17.14 0.20 -11.09
CA LEU A 255 16.83 1.38 -10.28
C LEU A 255 16.36 2.56 -11.13
N ASP A 256 17.04 2.84 -12.24
CA ASP A 256 16.67 3.89 -13.17
C ASP A 256 15.26 3.66 -13.71
N TYR A 257 14.91 2.42 -14.07
CA TYR A 257 13.55 2.08 -14.50
C TYR A 257 12.51 2.23 -13.40
N TYR A 258 12.84 1.81 -12.17
CA TYR A 258 11.94 1.91 -11.02
C TYR A 258 11.53 3.36 -10.73
N TYR A 259 12.49 4.30 -10.80
CA TYR A 259 12.22 5.72 -10.56
C TYR A 259 11.77 6.47 -11.81
N ARG A 260 12.25 6.10 -12.99
CA ARG A 260 12.08 6.81 -14.27
C ARG A 260 11.90 5.82 -15.42
N PRO A 261 10.72 5.18 -15.52
CA PRO A 261 10.47 4.21 -16.56
C PRO A 261 10.55 4.86 -17.94
N SER A 262 11.26 4.21 -18.86
CA SER A 262 11.29 4.59 -20.27
C SER A 262 11.30 3.34 -21.14
N HIS A 263 10.78 3.47 -22.37
CA HIS A 263 10.69 2.33 -23.28
C HIS A 263 12.08 1.77 -23.64
N SER A 264 13.09 2.63 -23.82
CA SER A 264 14.46 2.20 -24.11
C SER A 264 15.08 1.41 -22.95
N VAL A 265 14.85 1.82 -21.71
CA VAL A 265 15.30 1.09 -20.52
C VAL A 265 14.52 -0.21 -20.35
N PHE A 266 13.21 -0.20 -20.60
CA PHE A 266 12.37 -1.40 -20.62
C PHE A 266 12.93 -2.47 -21.55
N LEU A 267 13.26 -2.13 -22.80
CA LEU A 267 13.80 -3.08 -23.78
C LEU A 267 15.11 -3.72 -23.31
N LYS A 268 16.01 -2.93 -22.70
CA LYS A 268 17.28 -3.42 -22.16
C LYS A 268 17.06 -4.37 -20.98
N ILE A 269 16.18 -4.01 -20.05
CA ILE A 269 15.84 -4.88 -18.91
C ILE A 269 15.15 -6.15 -19.41
N LYS A 270 14.23 -6.05 -20.37
CA LYS A 270 13.52 -7.21 -20.94
C LYS A 270 14.53 -8.20 -21.54
N ALA A 271 15.48 -7.72 -22.34
CA ALA A 271 16.52 -8.56 -22.93
C ALA A 271 17.41 -9.24 -21.88
N PHE A 272 17.72 -8.53 -20.79
CA PHE A 272 18.43 -9.10 -19.64
C PHE A 272 17.60 -10.19 -18.95
N LEU A 273 16.34 -9.91 -18.61
CA LEU A 273 15.44 -10.84 -17.93
C LEU A 273 15.18 -12.10 -18.75
N MET A 274 15.12 -12.01 -20.09
CA MET A 274 14.92 -13.17 -20.95
C MET A 274 16.03 -14.22 -20.80
N LYS A 275 17.23 -13.79 -20.41
CA LYS A 275 18.38 -14.68 -20.12
C LYS A 275 18.44 -15.07 -18.64
N PHE A 276 18.17 -14.10 -17.76
CA PHE A 276 18.31 -14.27 -16.32
C PHE A 276 17.20 -15.12 -15.69
N VAL A 277 15.93 -14.91 -16.09
CA VAL A 277 14.78 -15.57 -15.45
C VAL A 277 14.84 -17.10 -15.52
N PRO A 278 15.16 -17.75 -16.65
CA PRO A 278 15.26 -19.21 -16.71
C PRO A 278 16.22 -19.82 -15.68
N GLU A 279 17.39 -19.21 -15.47
CA GLU A 279 18.38 -19.64 -14.47
C GLU A 279 17.87 -19.37 -13.04
N PHE A 280 17.20 -18.23 -12.86
CA PHE A 280 16.69 -17.77 -11.58
C PHE A 280 15.52 -18.60 -11.02
N LEU A 281 14.76 -19.29 -11.89
CA LEU A 281 13.60 -20.08 -11.48
C LEU A 281 13.92 -21.24 -10.54
N GLY A 282 15.12 -21.82 -10.65
CA GLY A 282 15.54 -22.95 -9.81
C GLY A 282 15.51 -22.59 -8.31
N GLU A 283 15.91 -21.35 -7.99
CA GLU A 283 15.90 -20.84 -6.60
C GLU A 283 14.60 -20.10 -6.26
N HIS A 284 13.89 -19.60 -7.26
CA HIS A 284 12.73 -18.73 -7.08
C HIS A 284 11.51 -19.14 -7.93
N PRO A 285 10.82 -20.25 -7.58
CA PRO A 285 9.70 -20.78 -8.36
C PRO A 285 8.51 -19.81 -8.55
N CYS A 286 8.32 -18.84 -7.66
CA CYS A 286 7.24 -17.85 -7.77
C CYS A 286 7.35 -16.97 -9.04
N TYR A 287 8.53 -16.92 -9.69
CA TYR A 287 8.70 -16.18 -10.95
C TYR A 287 8.33 -17.00 -12.20
N ALA A 288 7.77 -18.21 -12.06
CA ALA A 288 7.38 -19.03 -13.22
C ALA A 288 6.46 -18.25 -14.19
N GLU A 289 5.49 -17.50 -13.64
CA GLU A 289 4.60 -16.66 -14.43
C GLU A 289 5.36 -15.56 -15.21
N LEU A 290 6.46 -15.02 -14.66
CA LEU A 290 7.29 -14.04 -15.36
C LEU A 290 7.92 -14.66 -16.60
N GLN A 291 8.39 -15.90 -16.57
CA GLN A 291 8.97 -16.55 -17.75
C GLN A 291 7.95 -16.65 -18.89
N GLU A 292 6.69 -16.97 -18.58
CA GLU A 292 5.61 -17.09 -19.57
C GLU A 292 5.13 -15.75 -20.13
N VAL A 293 5.13 -14.71 -19.30
CA VAL A 293 4.59 -13.38 -19.64
C VAL A 293 5.66 -12.50 -20.27
N LEU A 294 6.92 -12.62 -19.86
CA LEU A 294 8.01 -11.74 -20.26
C LEU A 294 8.13 -11.57 -21.79
N PRO A 295 8.07 -12.62 -22.62
CA PRO A 295 8.14 -12.45 -24.08
C PRO A 295 7.02 -11.55 -24.63
N LYS A 296 5.83 -11.60 -24.02
CA LYS A 296 4.59 -10.93 -24.45
C LYS A 296 4.52 -9.45 -24.05
N LEU A 297 5.33 -9.02 -23.07
CA LEU A 297 5.37 -7.63 -22.61
C LEU A 297 5.90 -6.70 -23.70
N LYS A 298 5.23 -5.55 -23.94
CA LYS A 298 5.58 -4.65 -25.04
C LYS A 298 6.19 -3.33 -24.59
N ASP A 299 5.71 -2.78 -23.48
CA ASP A 299 5.98 -1.41 -23.07
C ASP A 299 6.34 -1.27 -21.58
N SER A 300 5.82 -2.17 -20.74
CA SER A 300 6.07 -2.17 -19.30
C SER A 300 6.14 -3.58 -18.72
N PHE A 301 6.62 -3.68 -17.48
CA PHE A 301 6.54 -4.89 -16.64
C PHE A 301 5.27 -4.93 -15.78
N ILE A 302 4.25 -4.19 -16.19
CA ILE A 302 2.96 -4.13 -15.52
C ILE A 302 1.92 -4.76 -16.43
N VAL A 303 1.12 -5.68 -15.89
CA VAL A 303 -0.03 -6.24 -16.59
C VAL A 303 -1.28 -5.96 -15.79
N PHE A 304 -2.34 -5.58 -16.50
CA PHE A 304 -3.66 -5.37 -15.93
C PHE A 304 -4.55 -6.56 -16.26
N LYS A 305 -5.25 -7.08 -15.25
CA LYS A 305 -6.25 -8.14 -15.40
C LYS A 305 -7.52 -7.74 -14.68
N GLN A 306 -8.65 -7.74 -15.39
CA GLN A 306 -9.95 -7.63 -14.75
C GLN A 306 -10.39 -8.99 -14.22
N LEU A 307 -10.98 -8.99 -13.04
CA LEU A 307 -11.54 -10.17 -12.38
C LEU A 307 -12.90 -9.81 -11.78
N LYS A 308 -13.79 -10.79 -11.67
CA LYS A 308 -14.92 -10.73 -10.75
C LYS A 308 -14.45 -11.02 -9.33
N GLY A 309 -15.16 -10.50 -8.34
CA GLY A 309 -14.88 -10.78 -6.93
C GLY A 309 -14.85 -12.28 -6.64
N THR A 310 -15.69 -13.08 -7.27
CA THR A 310 -15.70 -14.55 -7.12
C THR A 310 -14.44 -15.25 -7.63
N GLU A 311 -13.62 -14.57 -8.46
CA GLU A 311 -12.35 -15.05 -9.01
C GLU A 311 -11.13 -14.62 -8.17
N LEU A 312 -11.37 -13.87 -7.09
CA LEU A 312 -10.42 -13.69 -5.99
C LEU A 312 -10.25 -15.00 -5.20
#